data_AF-A0A1B6MVD3-F1
#
_entry.id   AF-A0A1B6MVD3-F1
#
_cell.length_a   1.000
_cell.length_b   1.000
_cell.length_c   1.000
_cell.angle_alpha   90.00
_cell.angle_beta   90.00
_cell.angle_gamma   90.00
#
_symmetry.space_group_name_H-M   'P 1'
#
loop_
_entity.id
_entity.type
_entity.pdbx_description
1 polymer ?
#
loop_
_entity_poly.entity_id
_entity_poly.type
_entity_poly.pdbx_seq_one_letter_code
_entity_poly.pdbx_strand_id
1 'polypeptide(L)'
;LYLTSVPSMQEADMGFVLVVDRRNDKWSSVKTTLLKISSFFPGVLNVAYVVRPSGFFQKAISEVSNKLFKEEFKFKVVVCSCVEDLHQHVDKTELTTDLDGTMPYSHSHWIQQRIALEQFSCQTRAVSLSLDDYTRRLRESAAELGGGGTLEVAQALLVAQGGEYTRLKDEILLAAKRGESLLGDIRQRLSQTPTKEP
;
A
#
# COMPACT_ATOMS: atom_id res chain seq x y z
N LEU A 1 2.41 -9.27 -9.01
CA LEU A 1 1.60 -8.04 -8.76
C LEU A 1 1.57 -7.65 -7.26
N TYR A 2 2.63 -7.92 -6.49
CA TYR A 2 2.65 -7.84 -5.02
C TYR A 2 2.55 -6.41 -4.45
N LEU A 3 2.91 -5.38 -5.23
CA LEU A 3 2.97 -3.98 -4.74
C LEU A 3 1.62 -3.24 -4.71
N THR A 4 0.50 -3.93 -4.96
CA THR A 4 -0.86 -3.34 -4.96
C THR A 4 -1.91 -4.17 -4.22
N SER A 5 -1.62 -5.44 -3.92
CA SER A 5 -2.44 -6.23 -3.01
C SER A 5 -2.12 -5.82 -1.58
N VAL A 6 -3.11 -5.29 -0.87
CA VAL A 6 -3.02 -5.20 0.59
C VAL A 6 -3.11 -6.64 1.10
N PRO A 7 -2.06 -7.21 1.72
CA PRO A 7 -2.15 -8.53 2.30
C PRO A 7 -3.28 -8.53 3.33
N SER A 8 -4.00 -9.65 3.43
CA SER A 8 -4.93 -9.82 4.54
C SER A 8 -4.20 -9.66 5.87
N MET A 9 -4.91 -9.31 6.94
CA MET A 9 -4.27 -9.18 8.27
C MET A 9 -3.53 -10.46 8.67
N GLN A 10 -4.11 -11.63 8.35
CA GLN A 10 -3.50 -12.94 8.60
C GLN A 10 -2.19 -13.13 7.82
N GLU A 11 -2.13 -12.72 6.56
CA GLU A 11 -0.89 -12.77 5.75
C GLU A 11 0.15 -11.77 6.25
N ALA A 12 -0.28 -10.58 6.69
CA ALA A 12 0.63 -9.59 7.26
C ALA A 12 1.25 -10.07 8.59
N ASP A 13 0.49 -10.82 9.40
CA ASP A 13 0.96 -11.40 10.66
C ASP A 13 2.02 -12.50 10.46
N MET A 14 2.04 -13.18 9.30
CA MET A 14 3.13 -14.11 8.94
C MET A 14 4.46 -13.38 8.74
N GLY A 15 4.42 -12.06 8.56
CA GLY A 15 5.56 -11.21 8.35
C GLY A 15 6.02 -11.15 6.90
N PHE A 16 6.96 -10.24 6.65
CA PHE A 16 7.36 -9.84 5.32
C PHE A 16 8.77 -10.34 4.99
N VAL A 17 8.99 -10.56 3.70
CA VAL A 17 10.31 -10.74 3.08
C VAL A 17 10.57 -9.54 2.18
N LEU A 18 11.75 -8.94 2.30
CA LEU A 18 12.15 -7.83 1.43
C LEU A 18 13.34 -8.22 0.56
N VAL A 19 13.29 -7.81 -0.69
CA VAL A 19 14.43 -7.84 -1.61
C VAL A 19 14.87 -6.40 -1.86
N VAL A 20 16.12 -6.11 -1.53
CA VAL A 20 16.74 -4.79 -1.67
C VAL A 20 17.82 -4.89 -2.74
N ASP A 21 17.50 -4.46 -3.95
CA ASP A 21 18.47 -4.40 -5.05
C ASP A 21 19.28 -3.10 -4.99
N ARG A 22 20.58 -3.22 -4.74
CA ARG A 22 21.53 -2.10 -4.66
C ARG A 22 22.80 -2.37 -5.48
N ARG A 23 22.73 -3.21 -6.51
CA ARG A 23 23.87 -3.59 -7.37
C ARG A 23 24.64 -2.40 -7.97
N ASN A 24 23.94 -1.29 -8.21
CA ASN A 24 24.47 -0.08 -8.84
C ASN A 24 24.66 1.09 -7.86
N ASP A 25 24.71 0.83 -6.55
CA ASP A 25 24.74 1.86 -5.49
C ASP A 25 25.98 1.72 -4.58
N LYS A 26 26.07 2.50 -3.50
CA LYS A 26 27.13 2.41 -2.48
C LYS A 26 26.65 1.65 -1.25
N TRP A 27 27.57 1.05 -0.50
CA TRP A 27 27.25 0.35 0.74
C TRP A 27 26.60 1.25 1.81
N SER A 28 26.96 2.54 1.84
CA SER A 28 26.29 3.51 2.70
C SER A 28 24.80 3.64 2.40
N SER A 29 24.40 3.57 1.13
CA SER A 29 22.99 3.59 0.71
C SER A 29 22.23 2.34 1.18
N VAL A 30 22.86 1.17 1.13
CA VAL A 30 22.31 -0.08 1.70
C VAL A 30 22.03 0.11 3.18
N LYS A 31 23.02 0.58 3.97
CA LYS A 31 22.87 0.79 5.41
C LYS A 31 21.74 1.77 5.72
N THR A 32 21.71 2.93 5.04
CA THR A 32 20.63 3.91 5.20
C THR A 32 19.26 3.34 4.86
N THR A 33 19.17 2.52 3.81
CA THR A 33 17.91 1.86 3.42
C THR A 33 17.43 0.92 4.52
N LEU A 34 18.31 0.05 5.04
CA LEU A 34 17.96 -0.90 6.09
C LEU A 34 17.56 -0.21 7.40
N LEU A 35 18.24 0.87 7.78
CA LEU A 35 17.86 1.69 8.95
C LEU A 35 16.46 2.27 8.81
N LYS A 36 16.15 2.86 7.64
CA LYS A 36 14.80 3.40 7.38
C LYS A 36 13.74 2.29 7.42
N ILE A 37 14.03 1.13 6.84
CA ILE A 37 13.12 -0.02 6.92
C ILE A 37 12.91 -0.42 8.40
N SER A 38 13.98 -0.58 9.17
CA SER A 38 13.90 -0.93 10.60
C SER A 38 13.05 0.04 11.42
N SER A 39 13.14 1.34 11.13
CA SER A 39 12.43 2.39 11.87
C SER A 39 10.97 2.58 11.46
N PHE A 40 10.62 2.35 10.19
CA PHE A 40 9.33 2.77 9.63
C PHE A 40 8.50 1.64 9.03
N PHE A 41 9.02 0.41 8.93
CA PHE A 41 8.27 -0.67 8.30
C PHE A 41 7.04 -1.04 9.17
N PRO A 42 5.83 -1.06 8.59
CA PRO A 42 4.58 -1.11 9.36
C PRO A 42 4.19 -2.52 9.83
N GLY A 43 5.06 -3.52 9.67
CA GLY A 43 4.76 -4.92 9.97
C GLY A 43 5.96 -5.70 10.48
N VAL A 44 5.77 -6.99 10.73
CA VAL A 44 6.85 -7.88 11.15
C VAL A 44 7.73 -8.18 9.94
N LEU A 45 8.99 -7.72 9.96
CA LEU A 45 9.95 -8.07 8.92
C LEU A 45 10.74 -9.30 9.36
N ASN A 46 10.69 -10.39 8.58
CA ASN A 46 11.41 -11.61 8.92
C ASN A 46 12.84 -11.58 8.37
N VAL A 47 12.98 -11.24 7.09
CA VAL A 47 14.27 -11.22 6.40
C VAL A 47 14.31 -10.14 5.31
N ALA A 48 15.48 -9.51 5.18
CA ALA A 48 15.83 -8.66 4.07
C ALA A 48 17.00 -9.29 3.29
N TYR A 49 16.75 -9.67 2.04
CA TYR A 49 17.77 -10.08 1.08
C TYR A 49 18.32 -8.85 0.36
N VAL A 50 19.64 -8.64 0.42
CA VAL A 50 20.30 -7.50 -0.20
C VAL A 50 21.16 -7.98 -1.35
N VAL A 51 20.85 -7.56 -2.57
CA VAL A 51 21.74 -7.76 -3.73
C VAL A 51 22.76 -6.62 -3.73
N ARG A 52 23.99 -6.96 -3.39
CA ARG A 52 25.03 -5.97 -3.04
C ARG A 52 25.57 -5.19 -4.24
N PRO A 53 26.15 -3.99 -4.02
CA PRO A 53 26.95 -3.29 -5.02
C PRO A 53 28.09 -4.12 -5.63
N SER A 54 28.32 -3.95 -6.93
CA SER A 54 29.49 -4.52 -7.62
C SER A 54 30.81 -3.90 -7.11
N GLY A 55 31.90 -4.68 -7.09
CA GLY A 55 33.24 -4.19 -6.70
C GLY A 55 33.61 -4.25 -5.21
N PHE A 56 32.73 -4.75 -4.34
CA PHE A 56 33.05 -4.97 -2.92
C PHE A 56 33.66 -6.37 -2.69
N PHE A 57 34.64 -6.51 -1.80
CA PHE A 57 35.27 -7.80 -1.48
C PHE A 57 34.47 -8.57 -0.41
N GLN A 58 34.21 -9.85 -0.66
CA GLN A 58 33.40 -10.73 0.20
C GLN A 58 33.96 -10.88 1.63
N LYS A 59 35.29 -10.87 1.79
CA LYS A 59 35.98 -10.98 3.10
C LYS A 59 35.71 -9.78 4.02
N ALA A 60 35.72 -8.56 3.49
CA ALA A 60 35.43 -7.34 4.27
C ALA A 60 33.96 -7.27 4.70
N ILE A 61 33.07 -7.95 3.97
CA ILE A 61 31.64 -8.02 4.28
C ILE A 61 31.38 -9.02 5.39
N SER A 62 31.86 -10.27 5.30
CA SER A 62 31.53 -11.33 6.28
C SER A 62 31.77 -10.94 7.75
N GLU A 63 32.86 -10.23 8.03
CA GLU A 63 33.21 -9.82 9.41
C GLU A 63 32.43 -8.59 9.87
N VAL A 64 32.22 -7.61 8.98
CA VAL A 64 31.48 -6.38 9.27
C VAL A 64 29.98 -6.63 9.30
N SER A 65 29.46 -7.49 8.42
CA SER A 65 28.04 -7.78 8.27
C SER A 65 27.49 -8.64 9.41
N ASN A 66 28.22 -9.67 9.82
CA ASN A 66 27.73 -10.56 10.87
C ASN A 66 27.67 -9.88 12.24
N LYS A 67 28.51 -8.87 12.48
CA LYS A 67 28.56 -8.14 13.74
C LYS A 67 27.67 -6.88 13.76
N LEU A 68 27.65 -6.09 12.68
CA LEU A 68 26.78 -4.89 12.62
C LEU A 68 25.30 -5.24 12.40
N PHE A 69 24.96 -6.13 11.47
CA PHE A 69 23.53 -6.32 11.13
C PHE A 69 22.78 -7.18 12.14
N LYS A 70 23.47 -8.03 12.90
CA LYS A 70 22.83 -8.93 13.86
C LYS A 70 22.38 -8.22 15.15
N GLU A 71 23.05 -7.13 15.52
CA GLU A 71 22.70 -6.34 16.70
C GLU A 71 21.89 -5.07 16.37
N GLU A 72 22.01 -4.53 15.16
CA GLU A 72 21.37 -3.26 14.76
C GLU A 72 19.92 -3.43 14.24
N PHE A 73 19.51 -4.65 13.85
CA PHE A 73 18.21 -4.92 13.23
C PHE A 73 17.43 -6.03 13.94
N LYS A 74 16.11 -5.82 14.07
CA LYS A 74 15.17 -6.82 14.63
C LYS A 74 14.83 -7.96 13.66
N PHE A 75 15.44 -7.97 12.48
CA PHE A 75 15.16 -8.90 11.39
C PHE A 75 16.47 -9.41 10.79
N LYS A 76 16.41 -10.57 10.13
CA LYS A 76 17.60 -11.18 9.52
C LYS A 76 17.98 -10.40 8.26
N VAL A 77 19.26 -10.11 8.08
CA VAL A 77 19.80 -9.56 6.84
C VAL A 77 20.65 -10.63 6.15
N VAL A 78 20.36 -10.91 4.89
CA VAL A 78 21.13 -11.85 4.05
C VAL A 78 21.69 -11.06 2.88
N VAL A 79 23.02 -11.06 2.72
CA VAL A 79 23.69 -10.35 1.62
C VAL A 79 24.00 -11.34 0.51
N CYS A 80 23.33 -11.18 -0.63
CA CYS A 80 23.54 -11.97 -1.84
C CYS A 80 24.69 -11.38 -2.65
N SER A 81 25.61 -12.23 -3.12
CA SER A 81 26.78 -11.74 -3.84
C SER A 81 26.47 -11.38 -5.30
N CYS A 82 25.45 -12.01 -5.87
CA CYS A 82 24.86 -11.80 -7.17
C CYS A 82 23.36 -12.15 -7.15
N VAL A 83 22.68 -12.10 -8.30
CA VAL A 83 21.26 -12.42 -8.41
C VAL A 83 21.02 -13.93 -8.30
N GLU A 84 21.96 -14.75 -8.75
CA GLU A 84 21.89 -16.21 -8.67
C GLU A 84 21.87 -16.70 -7.21
N ASP A 85 22.57 -16.00 -6.30
CA ASP A 85 22.49 -16.26 -4.85
C ASP A 85 21.10 -15.94 -4.29
N LEU A 86 20.43 -14.89 -4.80
CA LEU A 86 19.06 -14.55 -4.40
C LEU A 86 18.09 -15.65 -4.81
N HIS A 87 18.28 -16.27 -5.97
CA HIS A 87 17.43 -17.36 -6.46
C HIS A 87 17.50 -18.64 -5.61
N GLN A 88 18.51 -18.79 -4.75
CA GLN A 88 18.56 -19.88 -3.76
C GLN A 88 17.58 -19.67 -2.60
N HIS A 89 17.00 -18.47 -2.48
CA HIS A 89 16.14 -18.07 -1.37
C HIS A 89 14.75 -17.63 -1.80
N VAL A 90 14.61 -17.05 -2.99
CA VAL A 90 13.34 -16.53 -3.53
C VAL A 90 13.11 -17.15 -4.91
N ASP A 91 11.92 -17.71 -5.10
CA ASP A 91 11.53 -18.31 -6.38
C ASP A 91 11.51 -17.25 -7.50
N LYS A 92 11.99 -17.62 -8.68
CA LYS A 92 12.03 -16.72 -9.85
C LYS A 92 10.64 -16.19 -10.23
N THR A 93 9.59 -16.95 -9.97
CA THR A 93 8.19 -16.54 -10.21
C THR A 93 7.72 -15.39 -9.33
N GLU A 94 8.43 -15.10 -8.24
CA GLU A 94 8.14 -14.00 -7.32
C GLU A 94 9.07 -12.79 -7.52
N LEU A 95 10.00 -12.87 -8.49
CA LEU A 95 10.96 -11.81 -8.81
C LEU A 95 10.62 -11.17 -10.16
N THR A 96 10.85 -9.86 -10.27
CA THR A 96 10.71 -9.14 -11.54
C THR A 96 11.82 -9.51 -12.51
N THR A 97 11.64 -9.20 -13.79
CA THR A 97 12.64 -9.42 -14.84
C THR A 97 13.97 -8.72 -14.59
N ASP A 98 13.99 -7.60 -13.85
CA ASP A 98 15.22 -6.88 -13.48
C ASP A 98 16.12 -7.70 -12.54
N LEU A 99 15.55 -8.70 -11.86
CA LEU A 99 16.22 -9.64 -10.96
C LEU A 99 16.22 -11.07 -11.56
N ASP A 100 16.19 -11.17 -12.88
CA ASP A 100 16.19 -12.43 -13.64
C ASP A 100 15.05 -13.39 -13.22
N GLY A 101 13.91 -12.81 -12.81
CA GLY A 101 12.68 -13.50 -12.49
C GLY A 101 11.67 -13.50 -13.64
N THR A 102 10.51 -14.10 -13.39
CA THR A 102 9.41 -14.24 -14.36
C THR A 102 8.13 -13.51 -13.95
N MET A 103 8.12 -12.83 -12.79
CA MET A 103 6.97 -12.04 -12.38
C MET A 103 6.79 -10.85 -13.33
N PRO A 104 5.63 -10.71 -13.99
CA PRO A 104 5.37 -9.57 -14.85
C PRO A 104 5.30 -8.28 -14.04
N TYR A 105 6.07 -7.27 -14.46
CA TYR A 105 6.08 -5.94 -13.87
C TYR A 105 6.17 -4.87 -14.95
N SER A 106 5.44 -3.78 -14.75
CA SER A 106 5.54 -2.58 -15.57
C SER A 106 5.46 -1.36 -14.67
N HIS A 107 6.54 -0.57 -14.64
CA HIS A 107 6.65 0.59 -13.77
C HIS A 107 5.57 1.63 -14.04
N SER A 108 5.33 1.96 -15.32
CA SER A 108 4.31 2.92 -15.73
C SER A 108 2.90 2.50 -15.29
N HIS A 109 2.56 1.21 -15.47
CA HIS A 109 1.28 0.69 -15.03
C HIS A 109 1.14 0.70 -13.50
N TRP A 110 2.21 0.35 -12.78
CA TRP A 110 2.22 0.43 -11.31
C TRP A 110 1.97 1.87 -10.82
N ILE A 111 2.63 2.87 -11.43
CA ILE A 111 2.39 4.28 -11.11
C ILE A 111 0.92 4.66 -11.36
N GLN A 112 0.38 4.32 -12.52
CA GLN A 112 -1.01 4.65 -12.86
C GLN A 112 -2.00 4.05 -11.86
N GLN A 113 -1.77 2.80 -11.43
CA GLN A 113 -2.59 2.15 -10.41
C GLN A 113 -2.49 2.85 -9.06
N ARG A 114 -1.27 3.24 -8.64
CA ARG A 114 -1.06 3.99 -7.40
C ARG A 114 -1.80 5.32 -7.41
N ILE A 115 -1.73 6.05 -8.53
CA ILE A 115 -2.47 7.30 -8.70
C ILE A 115 -3.98 7.07 -8.60
N ALA A 116 -4.51 6.07 -9.30
CA ALA A 116 -5.95 5.76 -9.27
C ALA A 116 -6.43 5.39 -7.85
N LEU A 117 -5.64 4.61 -7.12
CA LEU A 117 -5.93 4.24 -5.73
C LEU A 117 -5.88 5.46 -4.80
N GLU A 118 -4.90 6.34 -4.95
CA GLU A 118 -4.79 7.58 -4.16
C GLU A 118 -5.95 8.54 -4.46
N GLN A 119 -6.34 8.68 -5.73
CA GLN A 119 -7.52 9.47 -6.11
C GLN A 119 -8.80 8.91 -5.48
N PHE A 120 -8.99 7.59 -5.51
CA PHE A 120 -10.11 6.94 -4.86
C PHE A 120 -10.10 7.15 -3.34
N SER A 121 -8.93 7.02 -2.69
CA SER A 121 -8.75 7.28 -1.25
C SER A 121 -9.10 8.72 -0.88
N CYS A 122 -8.67 9.70 -1.68
CA CYS A 122 -9.03 11.10 -1.47
C CYS A 122 -10.53 11.34 -1.65
N GLN A 123 -11.15 10.73 -2.66
CA GLN A 123 -12.58 10.85 -2.89
C GLN A 123 -13.40 10.25 -1.74
N THR A 124 -13.08 9.03 -1.28
CA THR A 124 -13.81 8.39 -0.18
C THR A 124 -13.65 9.17 1.12
N ARG A 125 -12.48 9.74 1.37
CA ARG A 125 -12.27 10.67 2.49
C ARG A 125 -13.18 11.91 2.37
N ALA A 126 -13.26 12.52 1.20
CA ALA A 126 -14.12 13.68 0.99
C ALA A 126 -15.61 13.34 1.24
N VAL A 127 -16.08 12.20 0.71
CA VAL A 127 -17.45 11.72 0.95
C VAL A 127 -17.71 11.47 2.44
N SER A 128 -16.75 10.87 3.16
CA SER A 128 -16.85 10.67 4.61
C SER A 128 -17.01 12.00 5.36
N LEU A 129 -16.22 13.01 5.01
CA LEU A 129 -16.30 14.33 5.64
C LEU A 129 -17.64 15.02 5.33
N SER A 130 -18.14 14.90 4.10
CA SER A 130 -19.47 15.41 3.72
C SER A 130 -20.58 14.72 4.52
N LEU A 131 -20.47 13.41 4.77
CA LEU A 131 -21.40 12.64 5.61
C LEU A 131 -21.38 13.10 7.06
N ASP A 132 -20.20 13.33 7.62
CA ASP A 132 -20.05 13.83 8.99
C ASP A 132 -20.66 15.23 9.13
N ASP A 133 -20.42 16.13 8.17
CA ASP A 133 -20.99 17.47 8.16
C ASP A 133 -22.51 17.45 8.00
N TYR A 134 -23.03 16.63 7.09
CA TYR A 134 -24.47 16.44 6.91
C TYR A 134 -25.14 15.92 8.19
N THR A 135 -24.55 14.90 8.82
CA THR A 135 -25.06 14.32 10.07
C THR A 135 -25.07 15.35 11.21
N ARG A 136 -24.02 16.18 11.29
CA ARG A 136 -23.94 17.27 12.26
C ARG A 136 -25.07 18.28 12.04
N ARG A 137 -25.23 18.79 10.81
CA ARG A 137 -26.29 19.76 10.47
C ARG A 137 -27.68 19.21 10.73
N LEU A 138 -27.92 17.93 10.41
CA LEU A 138 -29.21 17.29 10.65
C LEU A 138 -29.59 17.30 12.14
N ARG A 139 -28.62 17.06 13.03
CA ARG A 139 -28.82 17.13 14.49
C ARG A 139 -29.09 18.55 14.97
N GLU A 140 -28.35 19.53 14.45
CA GLU A 140 -28.55 20.96 14.76
C GLU A 140 -29.95 21.43 14.33
N SER A 141 -30.36 21.13 13.10
CA SER A 141 -31.71 21.46 12.59
C SER A 141 -32.83 20.80 13.41
N ALA A 142 -32.64 19.56 13.87
CA ALA A 142 -33.62 18.88 14.72
C ALA A 142 -33.78 19.56 16.09
N ALA A 143 -32.68 20.05 16.67
CA ALA A 143 -32.71 20.79 17.93
C ALA A 143 -33.43 22.15 17.79
N GLU A 144 -33.20 22.88 16.69
CA GLU A 144 -33.87 24.15 16.40
C GLU A 144 -35.39 24.00 16.30
N LEU A 145 -35.86 22.93 15.66
CA LEU A 145 -37.29 22.63 15.55
C LEU A 145 -37.92 22.26 16.90
N GLY A 146 -37.22 21.51 17.74
CA GLY A 146 -37.66 21.16 19.10
C GLY A 146 -37.77 22.35 20.05
N GLY A 147 -37.12 23.48 19.74
CA GLY A 147 -37.14 24.72 20.52
C GLY A 147 -38.31 25.68 20.23
N GLY A 148 -39.29 25.29 19.41
CA GLY A 148 -40.45 26.13 19.06
C GLY A 148 -40.40 26.71 17.64
N GLY A 149 -39.80 25.99 16.68
CA GLY A 149 -39.73 26.42 15.28
C GLY A 149 -41.11 26.56 14.60
N THR A 150 -41.23 27.50 13.66
CA THR A 150 -42.46 27.69 12.87
C THR A 150 -42.57 26.66 11.75
N LEU A 151 -43.79 26.47 11.22
CA LEU A 151 -44.04 25.56 10.10
C LEU A 151 -43.23 25.94 8.84
N GLU A 152 -43.05 27.23 8.58
CA GLU A 152 -42.28 27.75 7.44
C GLU A 152 -40.79 27.40 7.58
N VAL A 153 -40.23 27.52 8.78
CA VAL A 153 -38.84 27.12 9.08
C VAL A 153 -38.65 25.62 8.91
N ALA A 154 -39.60 24.81 9.42
CA ALA A 154 -39.57 23.36 9.25
C ALA A 154 -39.60 22.95 7.77
N GLN A 155 -40.43 23.60 6.96
CA GLN A 155 -40.53 23.32 5.54
C GLN A 155 -39.25 23.71 4.78
N ALA A 156 -38.67 24.87 5.07
CA ALA A 156 -37.42 25.31 4.46
C ALA A 156 -36.25 24.37 4.80
N LEU A 157 -36.17 23.93 6.07
CA LEU A 157 -35.15 22.97 6.53
C LEU A 157 -35.31 21.62 5.82
N LEU A 158 -36.52 21.09 5.70
CA LEU A 158 -36.76 19.82 5.00
C LEU A 158 -36.32 19.87 3.52
N VAL A 159 -36.60 20.98 2.83
CA VAL A 159 -36.16 21.17 1.44
C VAL A 159 -34.64 21.20 1.34
N ALA A 160 -33.97 21.98 2.19
CA ALA A 160 -32.51 22.06 2.22
C ALA A 160 -31.87 20.69 2.51
N GLN A 161 -32.36 19.99 3.55
CA GLN A 161 -31.85 18.68 3.95
C GLN A 161 -32.10 17.61 2.88
N GLY A 162 -33.22 17.66 2.17
CA GLY A 162 -33.52 16.75 1.05
C GLY A 162 -32.59 16.96 -0.15
N GLY A 163 -32.24 18.22 -0.45
CA GLY A 163 -31.27 18.56 -1.49
C GLY A 163 -29.87 18.03 -1.17
N GLU A 164 -29.39 18.30 0.04
CA GLU A 164 -28.08 17.83 0.52
C GLU A 164 -28.01 16.29 0.56
N TYR A 165 -29.08 15.63 1.03
CA TYR A 165 -29.17 14.16 1.01
C TYR A 165 -29.01 13.60 -0.39
N THR A 166 -29.70 14.18 -1.37
CA THR A 166 -29.67 13.72 -2.77
C THR A 166 -28.27 13.87 -3.35
N ARG A 167 -27.63 15.03 -3.15
CA ARG A 167 -26.25 15.27 -3.55
C ARG A 167 -25.30 14.25 -2.95
N LEU A 168 -25.39 14.03 -1.64
CA LEU A 168 -24.49 13.13 -0.93
C LEU A 168 -24.66 11.67 -1.37
N LYS A 169 -25.91 11.26 -1.61
CA LYS A 169 -26.21 9.95 -2.20
C LYS A 169 -25.51 9.79 -3.56
N ASP A 170 -25.57 10.79 -4.43
CA ASP A 170 -24.90 10.73 -5.73
C ASP A 170 -23.37 10.64 -5.60
N GLU A 171 -22.78 11.39 -4.66
CA GLU A 171 -21.34 11.33 -4.37
C GLU A 171 -20.91 9.93 -3.88
N ILE A 172 -21.71 9.30 -3.00
CA ILE A 172 -21.47 7.93 -2.51
C ILE A 172 -21.56 6.92 -3.66
N LEU A 173 -22.61 7.00 -4.48
CA LEU A 173 -22.80 6.08 -5.60
C LEU A 173 -21.68 6.21 -6.64
N LEU A 174 -21.23 7.44 -6.91
CA LEU A 174 -20.10 7.68 -7.80
C LEU A 174 -18.80 7.11 -7.23
N ALA A 175 -18.56 7.26 -5.92
CA ALA A 175 -17.40 6.67 -5.26
C ALA A 175 -17.45 5.13 -5.35
N ALA A 176 -18.60 4.51 -5.07
CA ALA A 176 -18.78 3.06 -5.18
C ALA A 176 -18.47 2.55 -6.60
N LYS A 177 -19.03 3.20 -7.63
CA LYS A 177 -18.78 2.84 -9.03
C LYS A 177 -17.30 2.92 -9.42
N ARG A 178 -16.59 3.95 -8.94
CA ARG A 178 -15.14 4.08 -9.18
C ARG A 178 -14.35 2.99 -8.46
N GLY A 179 -14.72 2.66 -7.22
CA GLY A 179 -14.13 1.58 -6.46
C GLY A 179 -14.30 0.22 -7.14
N GLU A 180 -15.48 -0.06 -7.69
CA GLU A 180 -15.76 -1.28 -8.45
C GLU A 180 -14.90 -1.38 -9.72
N SER A 181 -14.78 -0.28 -10.48
CA SER A 181 -13.91 -0.22 -11.66
C SER A 181 -12.46 -0.50 -11.30
N LEU A 182 -11.95 0.17 -10.25
CA LEU A 182 -10.57 -0.01 -9.78
C LEU A 182 -10.32 -1.46 -9.33
N LEU A 183 -11.28 -2.07 -8.62
CA LEU A 183 -11.19 -3.45 -8.18
C LEU A 183 -11.23 -4.43 -9.37
N GLY A 184 -12.07 -4.17 -10.37
CA GLY A 184 -12.12 -4.92 -11.62
C GLY A 184 -10.76 -4.94 -12.32
N ASP A 185 -10.15 -3.77 -12.47
CA ASP A 185 -8.82 -3.63 -13.07
C ASP A 185 -7.76 -4.42 -12.30
N ILE A 186 -7.80 -4.40 -10.96
CA ILE A 186 -6.88 -5.17 -10.11
C ILE A 186 -7.08 -6.68 -10.30
N ARG A 187 -8.32 -7.16 -10.30
CA ARG A 187 -8.65 -8.59 -10.42
C ARG A 187 -8.28 -9.16 -11.79
N GLN A 188 -8.58 -8.45 -12.87
CA GLN A 188 -8.21 -8.88 -14.22
C GLN A 188 -6.69 -9.13 -14.33
N ARG A 189 -5.89 -8.32 -13.63
CA ARG A 189 -4.44 -8.49 -13.60
C ARG A 189 -4.00 -9.69 -12.79
N LEU A 190 -4.67 -10.00 -11.67
CA LEU A 190 -4.41 -11.24 -10.91
C LEU A 190 -4.69 -12.49 -11.76
N SER A 191 -5.69 -12.46 -12.63
CA SER A 191 -5.99 -13.58 -13.53
C SER A 191 -5.03 -13.73 -14.72
N GLN A 192 -4.21 -12.71 -15.02
CA GLN A 192 -3.20 -12.78 -16.08
C GLN A 192 -1.84 -13.31 -15.58
N THR A 193 -1.68 -13.46 -14.27
CA THR A 193 -0.53 -14.17 -13.69
C THR A 193 -0.71 -15.67 -13.87
N PRO A 194 0.27 -16.42 -14.43
CA PRO A 194 0.15 -17.86 -14.62
C PRO A 194 -0.16 -18.55 -13.29
N THR A 195 -1.24 -19.32 -13.24
CA THR A 195 -1.55 -20.21 -12.13
C THR A 195 -0.47 -21.28 -12.01
N LYS A 196 0.02 -21.50 -10.79
CA LYS A 196 0.88 -22.63 -10.44
C LYS A 196 0.19 -23.93 -10.88
N GLU A 197 0.79 -24.67 -11.80
CA GLU A 197 0.45 -26.09 -11.95
C GLU A 197 1.06 -26.84 -10.73
N PRO A 198 0.33 -27.84 -10.20
CA PRO A 198 0.72 -28.57 -8.97
C PRO A 198 1.98 -29.42 -9.14
#